data_AF-A0A924RQ76-F1
#
_entry.id   AF-A0A924RQ76-F1
#
_cell.length_a   1.000
_cell.length_b   1.000
_cell.length_c   1.000
_cell.angle_alpha   90.00
_cell.angle_beta   90.00
_cell.angle_gamma   90.00
#
_symmetry.space_group_name_H-M   'P 1'
#
loop_
_entity.id
_entity.type
_entity.pdbx_description
1 polymer ?
#
loop_
_entity_poly.entity_id
_entity_poly.type
_entity_poly.pdbx_seq_one_letter_code
_entity_poly.pdbx_strand_id
1 'polypeptide(L)'
;MKDTTRADPMFNIPLTRVDGVDATVTLRELSGAQPVHVVLLRHLNCAFCQVHLGEIVRRRDEIGRVVVVSFADHERTLEYGLNLPRGVMLVRDEGRNLYAASTAPRGSLWAVLLRPQIIAKIAWYSTKGIMTRPPKEDGSQLGADLVFDVHGRAVLKYISQTSDDRPPVDLIIGAMHVARAGIEVRTAA
;
A
#
# COMPACT_ATOMS: atom_id res chain seq x y z
N MET A 1 -3.89 -24.55 -9.44
CA MET A 1 -4.24 -23.27 -10.11
C MET A 1 -5.25 -22.55 -9.24
N LYS A 2 -4.93 -21.37 -8.68
CA LYS A 2 -5.94 -20.56 -7.99
C LYS A 2 -6.87 -19.97 -9.06
N ASP A 3 -8.17 -20.08 -8.85
CA ASP A 3 -9.17 -19.45 -9.70
C ASP A 3 -8.99 -17.92 -9.65
N THR A 4 -8.36 -17.35 -10.67
CA THR A 4 -8.13 -15.91 -10.81
C THR A 4 -9.36 -15.19 -11.35
N THR A 5 -10.47 -15.89 -11.64
CA THR A 5 -11.69 -15.29 -12.19
C THR A 5 -12.56 -14.63 -11.14
N ARG A 6 -12.41 -15.02 -9.86
CA ARG A 6 -13.21 -14.50 -8.75
C ARG A 6 -12.56 -13.26 -8.11
N ALA A 7 -13.41 -12.30 -7.74
CA ALA A 7 -13.00 -11.15 -6.93
C ALA A 7 -12.31 -11.62 -5.64
N ASP A 8 -11.18 -10.99 -5.33
CA ASP A 8 -10.43 -11.29 -4.11
C ASP A 8 -11.23 -10.82 -2.88
N PRO A 9 -11.34 -11.63 -1.81
CA PRO A 9 -12.04 -11.23 -0.58
C PRO A 9 -11.54 -9.91 0.00
N MET A 10 -10.25 -9.58 -0.17
CA MET A 10 -9.67 -8.30 0.27
C MET A 10 -10.41 -7.09 -0.27
N PHE A 11 -11.03 -7.20 -1.45
CA PHE A 11 -11.66 -6.08 -2.12
C PHE A 11 -12.90 -5.54 -1.38
N ASN A 12 -13.49 -6.35 -0.49
CA ASN A 12 -14.69 -5.99 0.28
C ASN A 12 -14.42 -5.88 1.79
N ILE A 13 -13.15 -5.91 2.23
CA ILE A 13 -12.84 -5.75 3.65
C ILE A 13 -13.15 -4.32 4.08
N PRO A 14 -13.89 -4.11 5.18
CA PRO A 14 -14.14 -2.79 5.74
C PRO A 14 -12.85 -2.11 6.20
N LEU A 15 -12.67 -0.87 5.78
CA LEU A 15 -11.60 0.06 6.12
C LEU A 15 -12.24 1.36 6.62
N THR A 16 -11.49 2.19 7.31
CA THR A 16 -11.97 3.51 7.74
C THR A 16 -11.28 4.61 6.95
N ARG A 17 -12.05 5.39 6.18
CA ARG A 17 -11.53 6.59 5.51
C ARG A 17 -11.34 7.69 6.54
N VAL A 18 -10.24 8.44 6.41
CA VAL A 18 -9.87 9.53 7.33
C VAL A 18 -9.83 10.84 6.55
N ASP A 19 -10.99 11.48 6.42
CA ASP A 19 -11.18 12.79 5.77
C ASP A 19 -11.88 13.81 6.70
N GLY A 20 -11.68 13.68 8.01
CA GLY A 20 -12.23 14.57 9.06
C GLY A 20 -13.49 14.02 9.75
N VAL A 21 -14.16 13.03 9.15
CA VAL A 21 -15.19 12.20 9.80
C VAL A 21 -14.92 10.75 9.41
N ASP A 22 -14.80 9.86 10.40
CA ASP A 22 -14.57 8.44 10.12
C ASP A 22 -15.76 7.85 9.35
N ALA A 23 -15.48 7.28 8.18
CA ALA A 23 -16.46 6.61 7.35
C ALA A 23 -15.95 5.22 6.96
N THR A 24 -16.80 4.21 7.15
CA THR A 24 -16.51 2.85 6.67
C THR A 24 -16.55 2.81 5.16
N VAL A 25 -15.49 2.29 4.54
CA VAL A 25 -15.33 2.12 3.09
C VAL A 25 -14.67 0.77 2.78
N THR A 26 -14.73 0.34 1.53
CA THR A 26 -14.07 -0.86 1.02
C THR A 26 -13.18 -0.51 -0.17
N LEU A 27 -12.25 -1.41 -0.54
CA LEU A 27 -11.46 -1.22 -1.76
C LEU A 27 -12.34 -1.19 -3.02
N ARG A 28 -13.50 -1.86 -3.02
CA ARG A 28 -14.50 -1.75 -4.08
C ARG A 28 -15.00 -0.33 -4.26
N GLU A 29 -15.47 0.30 -3.18
CA GLU A 29 -15.98 1.67 -3.22
C GLU A 29 -14.87 2.66 -3.56
N LEU A 30 -13.68 2.45 -2.98
CA LEU A 30 -12.50 3.25 -3.28
C LEU A 30 -12.00 3.03 -4.70
N SER A 31 -12.19 1.89 -5.34
CA SER A 31 -11.80 1.62 -6.72
C SER A 31 -12.74 2.33 -7.71
N GLY A 32 -14.04 2.32 -7.43
CA GLY A 32 -15.04 2.86 -8.34
C GLY A 32 -14.97 2.17 -9.71
N ALA A 33 -14.80 2.95 -10.78
CA ALA A 33 -14.65 2.44 -12.15
C ALA A 33 -13.18 2.33 -12.63
N GLN A 34 -12.22 2.36 -11.70
CA GLN A 34 -10.79 2.33 -12.04
C GLN A 34 -10.05 1.28 -11.22
N PRO A 35 -9.07 0.57 -11.81
CA PRO A 35 -8.15 -0.26 -11.04
C PRO A 35 -7.48 0.53 -9.91
N VAL A 36 -7.13 -0.18 -8.83
CA VAL A 36 -6.58 0.44 -7.63
C VAL A 36 -5.26 -0.21 -7.23
N HIS A 37 -4.27 0.63 -6.95
CA HIS A 37 -3.03 0.27 -6.29
C HIS A 37 -3.16 0.55 -4.79
N VAL A 38 -2.92 -0.46 -3.98
CA VAL A 38 -3.02 -0.42 -2.52
C VAL A 38 -1.61 -0.56 -1.92
N VAL A 39 -1.21 0.40 -1.10
CA VAL A 39 0.07 0.41 -0.39
C VAL A 39 -0.19 0.14 1.09
N LEU A 40 0.15 -1.06 1.57
CA LEU A 40 0.15 -1.33 3.01
C LEU A 40 1.42 -0.76 3.62
N LEU A 41 1.27 0.19 4.54
CA LEU A 41 2.39 0.75 5.29
C LEU A 41 2.89 -0.24 6.35
N ARG A 42 4.17 -0.10 6.72
CA ARG A 42 4.68 -0.74 7.93
C ARG A 42 4.21 0.01 9.18
N HIS A 43 4.41 1.31 9.15
CA HIS A 43 4.00 2.31 10.13
C HIS A 43 4.18 3.69 9.47
N LEU A 44 3.55 4.72 10.02
CA LEU A 44 3.54 6.07 9.42
C LEU A 44 4.96 6.68 9.28
N ASN A 45 5.87 6.32 10.18
CA ASN A 45 7.24 6.85 10.23
C ASN A 45 8.30 6.03 9.47
N CYS A 46 7.89 5.09 8.62
CA CYS A 46 8.85 4.21 7.95
C CYS A 46 9.48 4.91 6.75
N ALA A 47 10.79 5.24 6.83
CA ALA A 47 11.50 5.91 5.73
C ALA A 47 11.41 5.16 4.40
N PHE A 48 11.51 3.82 4.40
CA PHE A 48 11.36 3.03 3.18
C PHE A 48 9.97 3.17 2.56
N CYS A 49 8.92 3.26 3.39
CA CYS A 49 7.56 3.48 2.89
C CYS A 49 7.39 4.90 2.36
N GLN A 50 7.99 5.90 3.00
CA GLN A 50 7.93 7.29 2.56
C GLN A 50 8.66 7.51 1.23
N VAL A 51 9.84 6.90 1.07
CA VAL A 51 10.60 6.95 -0.19
C VAL A 51 9.82 6.27 -1.31
N HIS A 52 9.32 5.05 -1.07
CA HIS A 52 8.50 4.32 -2.03
C HIS A 52 7.24 5.09 -2.43
N LEU A 53 6.51 5.64 -1.46
CA LEU A 53 5.33 6.46 -1.73
C LEU A 53 5.69 7.73 -2.53
N GLY A 54 6.86 8.33 -2.26
CA GLY A 54 7.39 9.43 -3.05
C GLY A 54 7.65 9.05 -4.51
N GLU A 55 8.20 7.86 -4.77
CA GLU A 55 8.41 7.34 -6.13
C GLU A 55 7.07 7.07 -6.85
N ILE A 56 6.10 6.46 -6.15
CA ILE A 56 4.73 6.25 -6.64
C ILE A 56 4.07 7.57 -7.02
N VAL A 57 4.13 8.57 -6.13
CA VAL A 57 3.49 9.87 -6.35
C VAL A 57 4.06 10.59 -7.56
N ARG A 58 5.39 10.50 -7.78
CA ARG A 58 6.04 11.10 -8.98
C ARG A 58 5.54 10.51 -10.29
N ARG A 59 5.08 9.25 -10.26
CA ARG A 59 4.57 8.51 -11.43
C ARG A 59 3.08 8.20 -11.31
N ARG A 60 2.36 8.97 -10.49
CA ARG A 60 0.94 8.71 -10.20
C ARG A 60 0.09 8.75 -11.46
N ASP A 61 0.44 9.53 -12.47
CA ASP A 61 -0.39 9.68 -13.67
C ASP A 61 -0.33 8.39 -14.51
N GLU A 62 0.76 7.62 -14.41
CA GLU A 62 0.88 6.28 -15.00
C GLU A 62 0.16 5.21 -14.15
N ILE A 63 0.16 5.37 -12.81
CA ILE A 63 -0.42 4.41 -11.85
C ILE A 63 -1.93 4.61 -11.69
N GLY A 64 -2.44 5.83 -11.73
CA GLY A 64 -3.82 6.17 -11.46
C GLY A 64 -4.14 6.16 -9.96
N ARG A 65 -5.10 5.33 -9.56
CA ARG A 65 -5.68 5.39 -8.22
C ARG A 65 -4.81 4.69 -7.18
N VAL A 66 -4.35 5.46 -6.19
CA VAL A 66 -3.51 4.97 -5.09
C VAL A 66 -4.24 5.09 -3.75
N VAL A 67 -4.31 3.98 -3.02
CA VAL A 67 -4.85 3.88 -1.66
C VAL A 67 -3.73 3.47 -0.71
N VAL A 68 -3.40 4.34 0.23
CA VAL A 68 -2.44 4.06 1.31
C VAL A 68 -3.21 3.58 2.53
N VAL A 69 -2.76 2.45 3.10
CA VAL A 69 -3.39 1.84 4.27
C VAL A 69 -2.46 1.98 5.48
N SER A 70 -2.98 2.66 6.50
CA SER A 70 -2.38 2.83 7.82
C SER A 70 -3.01 1.86 8.83
N PHE A 71 -2.27 1.60 9.91
CA PHE A 71 -2.70 0.79 11.05
C PHE A 71 -2.63 1.57 12.36
N ALA A 72 -2.35 2.87 12.26
CA ALA A 72 -2.35 3.79 13.37
C ALA A 72 -3.77 4.23 13.73
N ASP A 73 -3.92 4.84 14.90
CA ASP A 73 -5.15 5.47 15.36
C ASP A 73 -5.59 6.65 14.45
N HIS A 74 -6.80 7.16 14.73
CA HIS A 74 -7.42 8.26 14.00
C HIS A 74 -6.53 9.51 13.96
N GLU A 75 -6.10 10.00 15.12
CA GLU A 75 -5.39 11.27 15.27
C GLU A 75 -4.10 11.27 14.44
N ARG A 76 -3.30 10.22 14.56
CA ARG A 76 -2.03 10.10 13.84
C ARG A 76 -2.22 9.89 12.35
N THR A 77 -3.24 9.13 11.96
CA THR A 77 -3.54 8.94 10.53
C THR A 77 -4.03 10.25 9.91
N LEU A 78 -4.86 11.03 10.62
CA LEU A 78 -5.31 12.34 10.17
C LEU A 78 -4.11 13.30 10.01
N GLU A 79 -3.25 13.39 11.01
CA GLU A 79 -2.01 14.21 10.96
C GLU A 79 -1.12 13.82 9.77
N TYR A 80 -0.94 12.52 9.53
CA TYR A 80 -0.19 12.03 8.39
C TYR A 80 -0.85 12.39 7.05
N GLY A 81 -2.17 12.28 6.98
CA GLY A 81 -2.97 12.62 5.79
C GLY A 81 -2.86 14.07 5.36
N LEU A 82 -2.65 15.01 6.29
CA LEU A 82 -2.43 16.43 5.98
C LEU A 82 -1.20 16.68 5.09
N ASN A 83 -0.21 15.77 5.16
CA ASN A 83 1.03 15.86 4.39
C ASN A 83 1.02 14.98 3.14
N LEU A 84 -0.05 14.23 2.89
CA LEU A 84 -0.12 13.37 1.72
C LEU A 84 -0.36 14.18 0.43
N PRO A 85 0.33 13.85 -0.66
CA PRO A 85 0.10 14.47 -1.95
C PRO A 85 -1.36 14.31 -2.41
N ARG A 86 -1.88 15.36 -3.07
CA ARG A 86 -3.23 15.32 -3.66
C ARG A 86 -3.38 14.11 -4.58
N GLY A 87 -4.52 13.44 -4.47
CA GLY A 87 -4.87 12.26 -5.27
C GLY A 87 -4.48 10.92 -4.64
N VAL A 88 -3.75 10.92 -3.51
CA VAL A 88 -3.55 9.73 -2.68
C VAL A 88 -4.66 9.66 -1.65
N MET A 89 -5.36 8.52 -1.58
CA MET A 89 -6.34 8.27 -0.53
C MET A 89 -5.68 7.58 0.65
N LEU A 90 -6.03 7.99 1.86
CA LEU A 90 -5.55 7.37 3.10
C LEU A 90 -6.71 6.72 3.85
N VAL A 91 -6.51 5.47 4.23
CA VAL A 91 -7.47 4.70 5.01
C VAL A 91 -6.79 3.96 6.15
N ARG A 92 -7.55 3.61 7.18
CA ARG A 92 -7.14 2.79 8.32
C ARG A 92 -7.67 1.37 8.20
N ASP A 93 -6.82 0.41 8.55
CA ASP A 93 -7.17 -0.98 8.82
C ASP A 93 -6.84 -1.31 10.28
N GLU A 94 -7.56 -0.73 11.24
CA GLU A 94 -7.24 -0.84 12.67
C GLU A 94 -7.24 -2.29 13.17
N GLY A 95 -8.22 -3.06 12.69
CA GLY A 95 -8.35 -4.48 12.96
C GLY A 95 -7.31 -5.36 12.25
N ARG A 96 -6.50 -4.79 11.35
CA ARG A 96 -5.53 -5.51 10.50
C ARG A 96 -6.19 -6.62 9.67
N ASN A 97 -7.45 -6.45 9.30
CA ASN A 97 -8.22 -7.44 8.57
C ASN A 97 -7.70 -7.56 7.13
N LEU A 98 -7.45 -6.42 6.47
CA LEU A 98 -6.87 -6.39 5.13
C LEU A 98 -5.42 -6.89 5.17
N TYR A 99 -4.67 -6.48 6.19
CA TYR A 99 -3.31 -6.98 6.40
C TYR A 99 -3.26 -8.51 6.54
N ALA A 100 -4.09 -9.09 7.41
CA ALA A 100 -4.15 -10.54 7.59
C ALA A 100 -4.56 -11.26 6.30
N ALA A 101 -5.54 -10.73 5.57
CA ALA A 101 -6.00 -11.30 4.29
C ALA A 101 -4.95 -11.20 3.17
N SER A 102 -4.06 -10.20 3.23
CA SER A 102 -2.92 -10.08 2.29
C SER A 102 -1.84 -11.12 2.52
N THR A 103 -1.89 -11.87 3.63
CA THR A 103 -0.85 -12.80 4.09
C THR A 103 0.51 -12.14 4.33
N ALA A 104 0.54 -10.82 4.53
CA ALA A 104 1.75 -10.10 4.85
C ALA A 104 2.34 -10.59 6.19
N PRO A 105 3.60 -11.06 6.20
CA PRO A 105 4.20 -11.59 7.42
C PRO A 105 4.61 -10.46 8.35
N ARG A 106 4.69 -10.78 9.65
CA ARG A 106 5.50 -9.96 10.56
C ARG A 106 6.96 -10.35 10.37
N GLY A 107 7.82 -9.38 10.15
CA GLY A 107 9.26 -9.56 10.02
C GLY A 107 9.92 -9.80 11.38
N SER A 108 10.97 -10.61 11.39
CA SER A 108 11.86 -10.71 12.55
C SER A 108 12.63 -9.40 12.76
N LEU A 109 13.15 -9.16 13.96
CA LEU A 109 14.04 -8.01 14.25
C LEU A 109 15.21 -7.91 13.26
N TRP A 110 15.71 -9.06 12.80
CA TRP A 110 16.71 -9.16 11.72
C TRP A 110 16.19 -8.67 10.37
N ALA A 111 15.00 -9.10 9.94
CA ALA A 111 14.39 -8.64 8.69
C ALA A 111 14.02 -7.14 8.71
N VAL A 112 13.87 -6.56 9.90
CA VAL A 112 13.34 -5.21 10.09
C VAL A 112 14.42 -4.15 10.30
N LEU A 113 15.44 -4.40 11.13
CA LEU A 113 16.35 -3.35 11.59
C LEU A 113 17.84 -3.73 11.59
N LEU A 114 18.18 -5.00 11.83
CA LEU A 114 19.55 -5.39 12.18
C LEU A 114 20.45 -5.76 10.98
N ARG A 115 19.98 -5.63 9.73
CA ARG A 115 20.84 -5.86 8.55
C ARG A 115 21.72 -4.62 8.28
N PRO A 116 23.04 -4.75 8.10
CA PRO A 116 23.94 -3.62 7.83
C PRO A 116 23.49 -2.72 6.68
N GLN A 117 22.94 -3.30 5.62
CA GLN A 117 22.38 -2.59 4.47
C GLN A 117 21.14 -1.74 4.82
N ILE A 118 20.28 -2.20 5.73
CA ILE A 118 19.11 -1.45 6.20
C ILE A 118 19.59 -0.25 7.01
N ILE A 119 20.55 -0.46 7.91
CA ILE A 119 21.15 0.60 8.73
C ILE A 119 21.82 1.65 7.84
N ALA A 120 22.62 1.22 6.86
CA ALA A 120 23.27 2.11 5.90
C ALA A 120 22.27 2.93 5.09
N LYS A 121 21.18 2.32 4.61
CA LYS A 121 20.10 3.03 3.90
C LYS A 121 19.38 4.04 4.81
N ILE A 122 19.06 3.68 6.05
CA ILE A 122 18.45 4.60 7.02
C ILE A 122 19.37 5.79 7.30
N ALA A 123 20.66 5.54 7.50
CA ALA A 123 21.65 6.59 7.69
C ALA A 123 21.71 7.51 6.48
N TRP A 124 21.76 6.96 5.26
CA TRP A 124 21.74 7.73 4.02
C TRP A 124 20.46 8.58 3.89
N TYR A 125 19.28 8.01 4.15
CA TYR A 125 18.01 8.75 4.15
C TYR A 125 17.99 9.87 5.19
N SER A 126 18.60 9.65 6.35
CA SER A 126 18.74 10.68 7.39
C SER A 126 19.59 11.85 6.91
N THR A 127 20.68 11.61 6.16
CA THR A 127 21.46 12.68 5.51
C THR A 127 20.67 13.46 4.44
N LYS A 128 19.57 12.90 3.94
CA LYS A 128 18.65 13.55 2.99
C LYS A 128 17.45 14.21 3.67
N GLY A 129 17.44 14.30 5.01
CA GLY A 129 16.36 14.92 5.77
C GLY A 129 15.12 14.04 5.95
N ILE A 130 15.16 12.78 5.54
CA ILE A 130 14.08 11.82 5.75
C ILE A 130 14.22 11.27 7.16
N MET A 131 13.50 11.88 8.11
CA MET A 131 13.57 11.50 9.52
C MET A 131 12.80 10.20 9.79
N THR A 132 13.52 9.15 10.18
CA THR A 132 12.91 7.98 10.81
C THR A 132 12.64 8.29 12.27
N ARG A 133 11.37 8.28 12.68
CA ARG A 133 11.00 8.22 14.11
C ARG A 133 10.73 6.76 14.49
N PRO A 134 10.98 6.35 15.75
CA PRO A 134 10.59 5.04 16.22
C PRO A 134 9.11 4.75 15.91
N PRO A 135 8.76 3.51 15.53
CA PRO A 135 7.37 3.14 15.33
C PRO A 135 6.64 3.26 16.67
N LYS A 136 5.43 3.83 16.64
CA LYS A 136 4.48 3.76 17.76
C LYS A 136 3.45 2.63 17.53
N GLU A 137 3.41 2.11 16.30
CA GLU A 137 2.65 0.94 15.87
C GLU A 137 3.51 -0.35 15.98
N ASP A 138 2.99 -1.46 15.47
CA ASP A 138 3.71 -2.74 15.39
C ASP A 138 4.97 -2.62 14.50
N GLY A 139 6.14 -2.47 15.13
CA GLY A 139 7.41 -2.36 14.43
C GLY A 139 7.82 -3.60 13.64
N SER A 140 7.24 -4.77 13.96
CA SER A 140 7.49 -6.02 13.24
C SER A 140 6.70 -6.12 11.94
N GLN A 141 5.70 -5.26 11.74
CA GLN A 141 4.87 -5.27 10.55
C GLN A 141 5.67 -4.98 9.28
N LEU A 142 5.44 -5.75 8.22
CA LEU A 142 6.04 -5.54 6.91
C LEU A 142 5.06 -4.87 5.95
N GLY A 143 5.60 -4.35 4.85
CA GLY A 143 4.81 -3.67 3.83
C GLY A 143 4.20 -4.65 2.85
N ALA A 144 3.27 -4.15 2.05
CA ALA A 144 2.87 -4.81 0.82
C ALA A 144 2.39 -3.77 -0.20
N ASP A 145 2.36 -4.20 -1.45
CA ASP A 145 1.80 -3.47 -2.58
C ASP A 145 0.89 -4.41 -3.35
N LEU A 146 -0.38 -4.05 -3.46
CA LEU A 146 -1.41 -4.86 -4.10
C LEU A 146 -2.00 -4.08 -5.27
N VAL A 147 -2.30 -4.75 -6.38
CA VAL A 147 -3.04 -4.14 -7.50
C VAL A 147 -4.27 -4.97 -7.76
N PHE A 148 -5.42 -4.30 -7.80
CA PHE A 148 -6.70 -4.90 -8.16
C PHE A 148 -7.27 -4.25 -9.41
N ASP A 149 -7.90 -5.04 -10.26
CA ASP A 149 -8.73 -4.52 -11.34
C ASP A 149 -10.11 -4.06 -10.83
N VAL A 150 -10.95 -3.52 -11.72
CA VAL A 150 -12.29 -3.01 -11.38
C VAL A 150 -13.27 -4.08 -10.91
N HIS A 151 -12.98 -5.36 -11.19
CA HIS A 151 -13.78 -6.48 -10.73
C HIS A 151 -13.28 -7.01 -9.38
N GLY A 152 -12.21 -6.42 -8.83
CA GLY A 152 -11.60 -6.83 -7.58
C GLY A 152 -10.69 -8.03 -7.70
N ARG A 153 -10.26 -8.41 -8.91
CA ARG A 153 -9.27 -9.49 -9.10
C ARG A 153 -7.88 -8.93 -8.81
N ALA A 154 -7.11 -9.65 -8.00
CA ALA A 154 -5.74 -9.27 -7.70
C ALA A 154 -4.82 -9.56 -8.89
N VAL A 155 -4.25 -8.51 -9.48
CA VAL A 155 -3.27 -8.57 -10.58
C VAL A 155 -1.84 -8.62 -10.03
N LEU A 156 -1.58 -7.94 -8.91
CA LEU A 156 -0.31 -7.99 -8.19
C LEU A 156 -0.55 -8.17 -6.70
N LYS A 157 0.25 -9.03 -6.08
CA LYS A 157 0.41 -9.10 -4.63
C LYS A 157 1.90 -9.17 -4.30
N TYR A 158 2.51 -8.02 -4.09
CA TYR A 158 3.90 -7.93 -3.67
C TYR A 158 3.95 -7.84 -2.15
N ILE A 159 4.46 -8.88 -1.50
CA ILE A 159 4.54 -8.97 -0.04
C ILE A 159 5.99 -8.78 0.39
N SER A 160 6.26 -7.69 1.10
CA SER A 160 7.62 -7.37 1.54
C SER A 160 8.18 -8.45 2.47
N GLN A 161 9.43 -8.82 2.25
CA GLN A 161 10.19 -9.76 3.07
C GLN A 161 11.08 -9.05 4.10
N THR A 162 11.49 -7.82 3.83
CA THR A 162 12.26 -6.96 4.75
C THR A 162 11.73 -5.53 4.79
N SER A 163 12.22 -4.73 5.74
CA SER A 163 11.77 -3.35 5.90
C SER A 163 12.01 -2.45 4.69
N ASP A 164 13.06 -2.74 3.93
CA ASP A 164 13.48 -2.05 2.72
C ASP A 164 13.03 -2.72 1.42
N ASP A 165 12.25 -3.80 1.53
CA ASP A 165 11.75 -4.55 0.39
C ASP A 165 10.45 -3.94 -0.14
N ARG A 166 10.54 -3.21 -1.25
CA ARG A 166 9.40 -2.62 -1.96
C ARG A 166 9.54 -2.92 -3.45
N PRO A 167 8.43 -3.14 -4.16
CA PRO A 167 8.50 -3.40 -5.59
C PRO A 167 9.01 -2.16 -6.33
N PRO A 168 9.78 -2.34 -7.41
CA PRO A 168 10.09 -1.21 -8.29
C PRO A 168 8.80 -0.65 -8.89
N VAL A 169 8.72 0.67 -9.06
CA VAL A 169 7.50 1.35 -9.55
C VAL A 169 7.09 0.86 -10.95
N ASP A 170 8.04 0.46 -11.80
CA ASP A 170 7.74 -0.13 -13.11
C ASP A 170 6.93 -1.43 -13.03
N LEU A 171 7.15 -2.24 -11.98
CA LEU A 171 6.36 -3.45 -11.76
C LEU A 171 4.90 -3.09 -11.42
N ILE A 172 4.70 -2.05 -10.61
CA ILE A 172 3.36 -1.54 -10.27
C ILE A 172 2.68 -1.03 -11.54
N ILE A 173 3.36 -0.21 -12.35
CA ILE A 173 2.80 0.34 -13.59
C ILE A 173 2.43 -0.76 -14.57
N GLY A 174 3.29 -1.78 -14.74
CA GLY A 174 2.97 -2.95 -15.54
C GLY A 174 1.71 -3.67 -15.05
N ALA A 175 1.58 -3.89 -13.74
CA ALA A 175 0.38 -4.46 -13.15
C ALA A 175 -0.86 -3.58 -13.33
N MET A 176 -0.73 -2.25 -13.24
CA MET A 176 -1.83 -1.32 -13.52
C MET A 176 -2.28 -1.38 -14.98
N HIS A 177 -1.36 -1.52 -15.93
CA HIS A 177 -1.71 -1.72 -17.34
C HIS A 177 -2.49 -3.02 -17.56
N VAL A 178 -2.06 -4.13 -16.97
CA VAL A 178 -2.80 -5.39 -17.01
C VAL A 178 -4.19 -5.24 -16.38
N ALA A 179 -4.28 -4.57 -15.22
CA ALA A 179 -5.54 -4.34 -14.53
C ALA A 179 -6.53 -3.47 -15.34
N ARG A 180 -6.02 -2.52 -16.14
CA ARG A 180 -6.83 -1.70 -17.05
C ARG A 180 -7.25 -2.46 -18.31
N ALA A 181 -6.34 -3.24 -18.89
CA ALA A 181 -6.63 -4.06 -20.07
C ALA A 181 -7.76 -5.07 -19.80
N GLY A 182 -7.98 -5.46 -18.54
CA GLY A 182 -9.13 -6.23 -18.06
C GLY A 182 -10.51 -5.55 -18.18
N ILE A 183 -10.62 -4.39 -18.85
CA ILE A 183 -11.88 -3.67 -19.16
C ILE A 183 -12.24 -3.71 -20.66
N GLU A 184 -11.33 -4.13 -21.55
CA GLU A 184 -11.64 -4.32 -22.99
C GLU A 184 -10.97 -5.58 -23.56
N VAL A 185 -11.63 -6.72 -23.39
CA VAL A 185 -11.68 -7.74 -24.44
C VAL A 185 -13.14 -8.05 -24.69
N ARG A 186 -13.84 -7.13 -25.38
CA ARG A 186 -14.94 -7.55 -26.24
C ARG A 186 -14.29 -8.21 -27.43
N THR A 187 -14.31 -9.54 -27.47
CA THR A 187 -14.17 -10.27 -28.72
C THR A 187 -15.14 -9.62 -29.71
N ALA A 188 -14.60 -9.06 -30.79
CA ALA A 188 -15.41 -8.79 -31.97
C ALA A 188 -16.12 -10.09 -32.35
N ALA A 189 -17.41 -9.96 -32.64
CA ALA A 189 -18.31 -11.04 -33.01
C ALA A 189 -17.79 -11.86 -34.21
#